data_AF-A0A7C0TZ45-F1
#
_entry.id   AF-A0A7C0TZ45-F1
#
_cell.length_a   1.000
_cell.length_b   1.000
_cell.length_c   1.000
_cell.angle_alpha   90.00
_cell.angle_beta   90.00
_cell.angle_gamma   90.00
#
_symmetry.space_group_name_H-M   'P 1'
#
loop_
_entity.id
_entity.type
_entity.pdbx_description
1 polymer ?
#
loop_
_entity_poly.entity_id
_entity_poly.type
_entity_poly.pdbx_seq_one_letter_code
_entity_poly.pdbx_strand_id
1 'polypeptide(L)'
;ASIEVLKELKALDKPILIVLNKKDLTSEEDISDKKRAIEGLINRKGITISGIVSISAKERDLQELYRALENLMFTLPKYRLFEILIKEKEKVPKVIALINSIGEILDIKYGETTKISAYIQVGMIKSLTKMGIELRHTS
;
A
#
# COMPACT_ATOMS: atom_id res chain seq x y z
N ALA A 1 17.81 6.09 -3.03
CA ALA A 1 17.43 6.36 -1.63
C ALA A 1 18.07 5.30 -0.74
N SER A 2 18.58 5.64 0.45
CA SER A 2 19.06 4.61 1.39
C SER A 2 17.88 3.78 1.89
N ILE A 3 18.12 2.52 2.24
CA ILE A 3 17.13 1.68 2.91
C ILE A 3 16.74 2.25 4.27
N GLU A 4 17.63 2.99 4.92
CA GLU A 4 17.29 3.74 6.15
C GLU A 4 16.18 4.75 5.88
N VAL A 5 16.26 5.48 4.77
CA VAL A 5 15.21 6.43 4.37
C VAL A 5 13.88 5.70 4.11
N LEU A 6 13.90 4.52 3.48
CA LEU A 6 12.68 3.73 3.28
C LEU A 6 12.08 3.22 4.61
N LYS A 7 12.91 2.93 5.61
CA LYS A 7 12.46 2.58 6.98
C LYS A 7 11.82 3.78 7.67
N GLU A 8 12.47 4.94 7.61
CA GLU A 8 11.95 6.19 8.19
C GLU A 8 10.60 6.57 7.59
N LEU A 9 10.44 6.38 6.27
CA LEU A 9 9.20 6.69 5.56
C LEU A 9 8.09 5.64 5.75
N LYS A 10 8.31 4.56 6.52
CA LYS A 10 7.38 3.42 6.62
C LYS A 10 6.90 3.00 5.22
N ALA A 11 7.87 2.75 4.35
CA ALA A 11 7.61 2.36 2.97
C ALA A 11 7.88 0.87 2.70
N LEU A 12 8.52 0.17 3.65
CA LEU A 12 8.88 -1.24 3.52
C LEU A 12 7.69 -2.20 3.66
N ASP A 13 6.60 -1.75 4.28
CA ASP A 13 5.32 -2.44 4.42
C ASP A 13 4.42 -2.29 3.18
N LYS A 14 4.75 -1.35 2.29
CA LYS A 14 4.06 -1.14 1.02
C LYS A 14 4.74 -1.94 -0.08
N PRO A 15 4.02 -2.33 -1.15
CA PRO A 15 4.67 -2.98 -2.28
C PRO A 15 5.64 -2.03 -2.98
N ILE A 16 6.88 -2.49 -3.20
CA ILE A 16 7.96 -1.69 -3.78
C ILE A 16 8.28 -2.19 -5.18
N LEU A 17 8.21 -1.31 -6.18
CA LEU A 17 8.69 -1.59 -7.54
C LEU A 17 9.97 -0.80 -7.80
N ILE A 18 11.05 -1.47 -8.19
CA ILE A 18 12.31 -0.82 -8.53
C ILE A 18 12.34 -0.53 -10.03
N VAL A 19 12.68 0.72 -10.38
CA VAL A 19 12.70 1.19 -11.77
C VAL A 19 14.11 1.59 -12.17
N LEU A 20 14.70 0.83 -13.08
CA LEU A 20 15.98 1.15 -13.72
C LEU A 20 15.70 2.08 -14.91
N ASN A 21 15.70 3.38 -14.66
CA ASN A 21 15.53 4.38 -15.70
C ASN A 21 16.83 4.61 -16.49
N LYS A 22 16.68 5.20 -17.68
CA LYS A 22 17.73 5.51 -18.66
C LYS A 22 18.30 4.28 -19.36
N LYS A 23 17.44 3.32 -19.71
CA LYS A 23 17.85 2.12 -20.45
C LYS A 23 18.42 2.46 -21.85
N ASP A 24 18.10 3.63 -22.38
CA ASP A 24 18.63 4.20 -23.63
C ASP A 24 20.13 4.51 -23.59
N LEU A 25 20.74 4.58 -22.38
CA LEU A 25 22.15 4.93 -22.20
C LEU A 25 23.02 3.75 -21.73
N THR A 26 22.50 2.52 -21.82
CA THR A 26 23.13 1.34 -21.21
C THR A 26 22.88 0.11 -22.07
N SER A 27 23.73 -0.90 -21.95
CA SER A 27 23.53 -2.17 -22.67
C SER A 27 22.53 -3.08 -21.95
N GLU A 28 22.02 -4.09 -22.65
CA GLU A 28 21.18 -5.12 -22.03
C GLU A 28 21.95 -5.94 -20.97
N GLU A 29 23.25 -6.16 -21.18
CA GLU A 29 24.15 -6.82 -20.23
C GLU A 29 24.24 -6.01 -18.93
N ASP A 30 24.49 -4.70 -19.02
CA ASP A 30 24.53 -3.80 -17.86
C ASP A 30 23.21 -3.81 -17.06
N ILE A 31 22.07 -3.88 -17.76
CA ILE A 31 20.75 -3.96 -17.13
C ILE A 31 20.62 -5.29 -16.38
N SER A 32 21.01 -6.40 -17.02
CA SER A 32 20.96 -7.75 -16.43
C SER A 32 21.81 -7.82 -15.16
N ASP A 33 23.03 -7.32 -15.22
CA ASP A 33 23.96 -7.33 -14.09
C ASP A 33 23.47 -6.47 -12.93
N LYS A 34 22.92 -5.28 -13.22
CA LYS A 34 22.29 -4.44 -12.21
C LYS A 34 21.08 -5.12 -11.57
N LYS A 35 20.22 -5.78 -12.36
CA LYS A 35 19.08 -6.55 -11.83
C LYS A 35 19.57 -7.62 -10.84
N ARG A 36 20.55 -8.45 -11.23
CA ARG A 36 21.12 -9.49 -10.34
C ARG A 36 21.76 -8.91 -9.08
N ALA A 37 22.51 -7.82 -9.22
CA ALA A 37 23.15 -7.17 -8.08
C ALA A 37 22.10 -6.63 -7.08
N ILE A 38 21.03 -6.02 -7.58
CA ILE A 38 19.92 -5.51 -6.76
C ILE A 38 19.19 -6.66 -6.07
N GLU A 39 18.86 -7.74 -6.79
CA GLU A 39 18.25 -8.94 -6.21
C GLU A 39 19.12 -9.51 -5.07
N GLY A 40 20.43 -9.60 -5.28
CA GLY A 40 21.38 -10.04 -4.25
C GLY A 40 21.43 -9.10 -3.04
N LEU A 41 21.23 -7.80 -3.21
CA LEU A 41 21.15 -6.83 -2.10
C LEU A 41 19.84 -6.96 -1.32
N ILE A 42 18.73 -7.13 -2.03
CA ILE A 42 17.38 -7.28 -1.47
C ILE A 42 17.29 -8.54 -0.62
N ASN A 43 17.76 -9.67 -1.15
CA ASN A 43 17.78 -10.95 -0.45
C ASN A 43 18.59 -10.89 0.84
N ARG A 44 19.77 -10.27 0.81
CA ARG A 44 20.63 -10.10 2.00
C ARG A 44 20.00 -9.22 3.07
N LYS A 45 19.12 -8.30 2.69
CA LYS A 45 18.50 -7.34 3.61
C LYS A 45 17.06 -7.70 4.00
N GLY A 46 16.54 -8.83 3.52
CA GLY A 46 15.19 -9.31 3.83
C GLY A 46 14.08 -8.34 3.37
N ILE A 47 14.31 -7.63 2.26
CA ILE A 47 13.33 -6.69 1.71
C ILE A 47 12.47 -7.46 0.71
N THR A 48 11.16 -7.23 0.72
CA THR A 48 10.26 -7.74 -0.32
C THR A 48 10.06 -6.65 -1.37
N ILE A 49 10.29 -6.99 -2.63
CA ILE A 49 9.94 -6.12 -3.77
C ILE A 49 8.95 -6.83 -4.69
N SER A 50 8.13 -6.04 -5.36
CA SER A 50 7.17 -6.50 -6.36
C SER A 50 7.80 -6.78 -7.72
N GLY A 51 8.99 -6.23 -7.97
CA GLY A 51 9.73 -6.45 -9.21
C GLY A 51 10.77 -5.38 -9.52
N ILE A 52 11.57 -5.65 -10.55
CA ILE A 52 12.56 -4.72 -11.09
C ILE A 52 12.30 -4.56 -12.59
N VAL A 53 12.00 -3.33 -13.01
CA VAL A 53 11.71 -3.00 -14.41
C VAL A 53 12.75 -2.06 -14.99
N SER A 54 12.91 -2.04 -16.32
CA SER A 54 13.84 -1.16 -17.02
C SER A 54 13.11 -0.30 -18.04
N ILE A 55 13.34 1.01 -17.99
CA ILE A 55 12.60 1.97 -18.81
C ILE A 55 13.51 3.03 -19.42
N SER A 56 13.01 3.69 -20.47
CA SER A 56 13.53 4.97 -20.93
C SER A 56 12.44 6.02 -20.81
N ALA A 57 12.48 6.82 -19.73
CA ALA A 57 11.53 7.92 -19.56
C ALA A 57 11.69 8.99 -20.66
N LYS A 58 12.92 9.18 -21.17
CA LYS A 58 13.23 10.13 -22.25
C LYS A 58 12.56 9.72 -23.56
N GLU A 59 12.65 8.43 -23.90
CA GLU A 59 12.08 7.89 -25.15
C GLU A 59 10.62 7.43 -24.99
N ARG A 60 10.05 7.59 -23.79
CA ARG A 60 8.70 7.10 -23.42
C ARG A 60 8.53 5.59 -23.56
N ASP A 61 9.62 4.83 -23.49
CA ASP A 61 9.57 3.37 -23.40
C ASP A 61 9.30 2.94 -21.95
N LEU A 62 8.00 2.87 -21.63
CA LEU A 62 7.46 2.62 -20.29
C LEU A 62 6.65 1.31 -20.19
N GLN A 63 6.64 0.49 -21.25
CA GLN A 63 5.74 -0.67 -21.34
C GLN A 63 5.98 -1.71 -20.24
N GLU A 64 7.24 -1.97 -19.90
CA GLU A 64 7.59 -2.90 -18.81
C GLU A 64 7.06 -2.39 -17.45
N LEU A 65 7.16 -1.07 -17.22
CA LEU A 65 6.64 -0.43 -16.01
C LEU A 65 5.11 -0.54 -15.94
N TYR A 66 4.39 -0.24 -17.02
CA TYR A 66 2.93 -0.31 -17.02
C TYR A 66 2.42 -1.72 -16.74
N ARG A 67 3.01 -2.73 -17.38
CA ARG A 67 2.67 -4.14 -17.11
C ARG A 67 2.93 -4.53 -15.66
N ALA A 68 4.07 -4.09 -15.09
CA ALA A 68 4.38 -4.36 -13.70
C ALA A 68 3.39 -3.69 -12.73
N LEU A 69 2.97 -2.46 -13.03
CA LEU A 69 1.96 -1.74 -12.25
C LEU A 69 0.59 -2.41 -12.34
N GLU A 70 0.15 -2.82 -13.52
CA GLU A 70 -1.11 -3.56 -13.71
C GLU A 70 -1.13 -4.85 -12.88
N ASN A 71 -0.06 -5.64 -12.95
CA ASN A 71 0.08 -6.85 -12.14
C ASN A 71 0.06 -6.54 -10.64
N LEU A 72 0.72 -5.46 -10.24
CA LEU A 72 0.78 -5.03 -8.84
C LEU A 72 -0.60 -4.62 -8.32
N MET A 73 -1.41 -3.93 -9.13
CA MET A 73 -2.75 -3.48 -8.75
C MET A 73 -3.66 -4.61 -8.29
N PHE A 74 -3.51 -5.82 -8.83
CA PHE A 74 -4.31 -6.99 -8.39
C PHE A 74 -3.91 -7.50 -7.01
N THR A 75 -2.69 -7.21 -6.55
CA THR A 75 -2.20 -7.62 -5.23
C THR A 75 -2.46 -6.56 -4.16
N LEU A 76 -2.76 -5.32 -4.55
CA LEU A 76 -3.00 -4.24 -3.61
C LEU A 76 -4.28 -4.50 -2.81
N PRO A 77 -4.27 -4.24 -1.49
CA PRO A 77 -5.48 -4.30 -0.69
C PRO A 77 -6.52 -3.33 -1.26
N LYS A 78 -7.70 -3.86 -1.60
CA LYS A 78 -8.82 -3.04 -2.05
C LYS A 78 -9.39 -2.31 -0.85
N TYR A 79 -9.39 -0.98 -0.90
CA TYR A 79 -10.05 -0.14 0.09
C TYR A 79 -11.42 0.30 -0.43
N ARG A 80 -12.38 0.43 0.49
CA ARG A 80 -13.69 1.02 0.21
C ARG A 80 -14.04 1.98 1.33
N LEU A 81 -14.77 3.03 0.99
CA LEU A 81 -15.28 4.00 1.95
C LEU A 81 -16.44 3.38 2.74
N PHE A 82 -16.43 3.61 4.06
CA PHE A 82 -17.50 3.23 4.97
C PHE A 82 -17.83 4.36 5.93
N GLU A 83 -19.11 4.46 6.29
CA GLU A 83 -19.55 5.13 7.50
C GLU A 83 -19.71 4.08 8.60
N ILE A 84 -19.00 4.27 9.70
CA ILE A 84 -18.90 3.34 10.83
C ILE A 84 -19.63 3.98 12.01
N LEU A 85 -20.66 3.29 12.52
CA LEU A 85 -21.55 3.80 13.56
C LEU A 85 -21.30 3.09 14.88
N ILE A 86 -20.94 3.85 15.91
CA ILE A 86 -20.58 3.33 17.24
C ILE A 86 -21.49 3.95 18.29
N LYS A 87 -22.39 3.16 18.86
CA LYS A 87 -23.31 3.60 19.93
C LYS A 87 -22.64 3.57 21.31
N GLU A 88 -21.81 2.57 21.57
CA GLU A 88 -21.13 2.40 22.85
C GLU A 88 -19.84 3.24 22.88
N LYS A 89 -19.85 4.35 23.64
CA LYS A 89 -18.72 5.28 23.74
C LYS A 89 -17.41 4.60 24.15
N GLU A 90 -17.50 3.58 24.99
CA GLU A 90 -16.35 2.81 25.48
C GLU A 90 -15.61 2.04 24.38
N LYS A 91 -16.30 1.67 23.30
CA LYS A 91 -15.70 0.96 22.17
C LYS A 91 -14.91 1.90 21.25
N VAL A 92 -15.21 3.20 21.25
CA VAL A 92 -14.67 4.18 20.28
C VAL A 92 -13.14 4.14 20.16
N PRO A 93 -12.35 4.20 21.25
CA PRO A 93 -10.88 4.15 21.14
C PRO A 93 -10.38 2.87 20.48
N LYS A 94 -11.01 1.74 20.80
CA LYS A 94 -10.64 0.42 20.24
C LYS A 94 -10.97 0.33 18.76
N VAL A 95 -12.09 0.92 18.34
CA VAL A 95 -12.48 0.99 16.92
C VAL A 95 -11.52 1.89 16.14
N ILE A 96 -11.17 3.06 16.67
CA ILE A 96 -10.20 3.97 16.05
C ILE A 96 -8.85 3.26 15.86
N ALA A 97 -8.35 2.60 16.90
CA ALA A 97 -7.10 1.84 16.82
C ALA A 97 -7.16 0.73 15.75
N LEU A 98 -8.27 0.01 15.67
CA LEU A 98 -8.48 -1.01 14.65
C LEU A 98 -8.49 -0.39 13.24
N ILE A 99 -9.26 0.67 13.00
CA ILE A 99 -9.34 1.33 11.70
C ILE A 99 -7.95 1.78 11.25
N ASN A 100 -7.17 2.43 12.13
CA ASN A 100 -5.80 2.85 11.82
C ASN A 100 -4.86 1.70 11.45
N SER A 101 -5.18 0.46 11.82
CA SER A 101 -4.41 -0.73 11.44
C SER A 101 -4.86 -1.39 10.13
N ILE A 102 -6.08 -1.11 9.66
CA ILE A 102 -6.68 -1.76 8.48
C ILE A 102 -7.19 -0.76 7.42
N GLY A 103 -6.85 0.52 7.57
CA GLY A 103 -7.51 1.61 6.87
C GLY A 103 -7.01 2.99 7.28
N GLU A 104 -7.75 4.01 6.83
CA GLU A 104 -7.46 5.41 7.03
C GLU A 104 -8.74 6.15 7.42
N ILE A 105 -8.70 6.89 8.54
CA ILE A 105 -9.81 7.71 9.01
C ILE A 105 -9.81 9.05 8.26
N LEU A 106 -10.97 9.42 7.71
CA LEU A 106 -11.19 10.71 7.04
C LEU A 106 -11.81 11.75 7.96
N ASP A 107 -12.80 11.35 8.75
CA ASP A 107 -13.55 12.25 9.63
C ASP A 107 -14.15 11.48 10.82
N ILE A 108 -14.26 12.15 11.97
CA ILE A 108 -14.90 11.62 13.18
C ILE A 108 -15.88 12.64 13.73
N LYS A 109 -17.15 12.25 13.85
CA LYS A 109 -18.21 13.04 14.48
C LYS A 109 -18.63 12.38 15.78
N TYR A 110 -18.28 13.01 16.89
CA TYR A 110 -18.70 12.58 18.22
C TYR A 110 -20.14 13.03 18.52
N GLY A 111 -20.89 12.18 19.21
CA GLY A 111 -22.28 12.43 19.60
C GLY A 111 -22.83 11.28 20.44
N GLU A 112 -24.15 11.13 20.47
CA GLU A 112 -24.78 9.93 21.06
C GLU A 112 -24.38 8.66 20.32
N THR A 113 -24.31 8.73 19.00
CA THR A 113 -23.66 7.72 18.15
C THR A 113 -22.47 8.38 17.49
N THR A 114 -21.26 7.84 17.76
CA THR A 114 -20.05 8.30 17.08
C THR A 114 -20.07 7.78 15.65
N LYS A 115 -19.85 8.67 14.69
CA LYS A 115 -19.75 8.32 13.27
C LYS A 115 -18.32 8.51 12.80
N ILE A 116 -17.74 7.50 12.16
CA ILE A 116 -16.40 7.57 11.59
C ILE A 116 -16.50 7.28 10.09
N SER A 117 -16.01 8.20 9.27
CA SER A 117 -15.83 7.98 7.84
C SER A 117 -14.41 7.50 7.60
N ALA A 118 -14.24 6.33 7.00
CA ALA A 118 -12.90 5.76 6.79
C ALA A 118 -12.82 4.88 5.54
N TYR A 119 -11.65 4.88 4.90
CA TYR A 119 -11.29 3.85 3.93
C TYR A 119 -10.85 2.60 4.68
N ILE A 120 -11.49 1.47 4.43
CA ILE A 120 -11.16 0.19 5.07
C ILE A 120 -10.81 -0.85 4.02
N GLN A 121 -9.78 -1.63 4.28
CA GLN A 121 -9.44 -2.79 3.48
C GLN A 121 -10.60 -3.80 3.48
N VAL A 122 -11.15 -4.10 2.30
CA VAL A 122 -12.38 -4.89 2.14
C VAL A 122 -12.28 -6.27 2.79
N GLY A 123 -11.12 -6.92 2.74
CA GLY A 123 -10.89 -8.21 3.41
C GLY A 123 -10.96 -8.17 4.94
N MET A 124 -10.78 -6.98 5.54
CA MET A 124 -10.67 -6.79 6.99
C MET A 124 -11.98 -6.26 7.62
N ILE A 125 -13.02 -6.01 6.81
CA ILE A 125 -14.33 -5.52 7.28
C ILE A 125 -14.92 -6.41 8.38
N LYS A 126 -14.73 -7.73 8.27
CA LYS A 126 -15.25 -8.71 9.25
C LYS A 126 -14.70 -8.48 10.66
N SER A 127 -13.54 -7.84 10.81
CA SER A 127 -12.96 -7.51 12.12
C SER A 127 -13.80 -6.46 12.85
N LEU A 128 -14.38 -5.50 12.11
CA LEU A 128 -15.25 -4.47 12.67
C LEU A 128 -16.64 -5.02 12.99
N THR A 129 -17.22 -5.84 12.12
CA THR A 129 -18.55 -6.43 12.37
C THR A 129 -18.55 -7.38 13.57
N LYS A 130 -17.47 -8.12 13.81
CA LYS A 130 -17.28 -8.94 15.02
C LYS A 130 -17.30 -8.16 16.34
N MET A 131 -17.05 -6.85 16.30
CA MET A 131 -17.13 -5.98 17.47
C MET A 131 -18.56 -5.44 17.72
N GLY A 132 -19.53 -5.84 16.89
CA GLY A 132 -20.92 -5.37 16.96
C GLY A 132 -21.11 -3.97 16.38
N ILE A 133 -20.22 -3.54 15.48
CA ILE A 133 -20.25 -2.19 14.89
C ILE A 133 -21.08 -2.21 13.61
N GLU A 134 -21.96 -1.24 13.46
CA GLU A 134 -22.76 -1.06 12.24
C GLU A 134 -21.92 -0.34 11.18
N LEU A 135 -21.93 -0.88 9.95
CA LEU A 135 -21.20 -0.35 8.81
C LEU A 135 -22.19 0.00 7.70
N ARG A 136 -22.10 1.21 7.17
CA ARG A 136 -22.87 1.65 6.01
C ARG A 136 -21.93 1.92 4.85
N HIS A 137 -22.29 1.38 3.69
CA HIS A 137 -21.63 1.76 2.45
C HIS A 137 -22.06 3.18 2.09
N THR A 138 -21.09 4.06 1.91
CA THR A 138 -21.31 5.32 1.22
C THR A 138 -21.29 4.98 -0.26
N SER A 139 -22.47 5.04 -0.89
CA SER A 139 -22.69 4.74 -2.31
C SER A 139 -21.77 5.53 -3.23
#